data_AF-A0A933KBX9-F1
#
_entry.id   AF-A0A933KBX9-F1
#
_cell.length_a   1.000
_cell.length_b   1.000
_cell.length_c   1.000
_cell.angle_alpha   90.00
_cell.angle_beta   90.00
_cell.angle_gamma   90.00
#
_symmetry.space_group_name_H-M   'P 1'
#
loop_
_entity.id
_entity.type
_entity.pdbx_description
1 polymer ?
#
loop_
_entity_poly.entity_id
_entity_poly.type
_entity_poly.pdbx_seq_one_letter_code
_entity_poly.pdbx_strand_id
1 'polypeptide(L)'
;MARPLEGRDGMKLAGLERTALEAIFDTVLPSGAQAGTSGDLPEMVAAHQSLLERLPSSHAGLIRLGMVAAAILLPIMIMGRPRTLMGLTKEERERCLAGLVGHRYYGLRQIGVALKLVCGLAYFGAPGVRSRHGLPPSRDPGPAAEGIP
;
A
#
# COMPACT_ATOMS: atom_id res chain seq x y z
N MET A 1 34.10 20.82 10.68
CA MET A 1 32.70 21.27 10.67
C MET A 1 32.00 20.65 9.46
N ALA A 2 31.32 19.52 9.64
CA ALA A 2 30.55 18.87 8.58
C ALA A 2 29.05 19.16 8.80
N ARG A 3 28.36 19.63 7.76
CA ARG A 3 26.89 19.86 7.76
C ARG A 3 26.16 18.52 7.81
N PRO A 4 25.04 18.38 8.55
CA PRO A 4 24.24 17.17 8.52
C PRO A 4 23.40 17.14 7.23
N LEU A 5 23.52 16.04 6.47
CA LEU A 5 22.75 15.76 5.24
C LEU A 5 21.45 14.98 5.52
N GLU A 6 20.92 15.01 6.73
CA GLU A 6 19.78 14.15 7.14
C GLU A 6 18.40 14.61 6.65
N GLY A 7 18.26 15.80 6.05
CA GLY A 7 16.94 16.38 5.76
C GLY A 7 16.35 16.12 4.36
N ARG A 8 17.14 15.70 3.36
CA ARG A 8 16.69 15.67 1.95
C ARG A 8 16.34 14.28 1.41
N ASP A 9 16.99 13.23 1.90
CA ASP A 9 16.79 11.88 1.37
C ASP A 9 15.57 11.19 1.98
N GLY A 10 15.29 11.43 3.27
CA GLY A 10 14.08 10.94 3.93
C GLY A 10 12.77 11.46 3.29
N MET A 11 12.78 12.70 2.79
CA MET A 11 11.61 13.32 2.15
C MET A 11 11.30 12.72 0.77
N LYS A 12 12.35 12.32 0.02
CA LYS A 12 12.20 11.66 -1.29
C LYS A 12 11.72 10.21 -1.15
N LEU A 13 12.23 9.50 -0.15
CA LEU A 13 11.81 8.14 0.17
C LEU A 13 10.33 8.11 0.60
N ALA A 14 9.91 9.05 1.45
CA ALA A 14 8.51 9.21 1.83
C ALA A 14 7.61 9.57 0.63
N GLY A 15 8.10 10.41 -0.29
CA GLY A 15 7.39 10.74 -1.53
C GLY A 15 7.21 9.53 -2.45
N LEU A 16 8.28 8.75 -2.67
CA LEU A 16 8.23 7.54 -3.49
C LEU A 16 7.33 6.47 -2.88
N GLU A 17 7.41 6.26 -1.56
CA GLU A 17 6.53 5.36 -0.82
C GLU A 17 5.06 5.74 -1.03
N ARG A 18 4.74 7.02 -0.88
CA ARG A 18 3.37 7.52 -1.09
C ARG A 18 2.88 7.27 -2.51
N THR A 19 3.67 7.62 -3.52
CA THR A 19 3.31 7.39 -4.93
C THR A 19 3.17 5.89 -5.25
N ALA A 20 4.00 5.04 -4.63
CA ALA A 20 3.92 3.59 -4.79
C ALA A 20 2.62 3.04 -4.19
N LEU A 21 2.28 3.47 -2.97
CA LEU A 21 1.05 3.10 -2.29
C LEU A 21 -0.19 3.51 -3.08
N GLU A 22 -0.24 4.76 -3.55
CA GLU A 22 -1.33 5.27 -4.39
C GLU A 22 -1.49 4.44 -5.67
N ALA A 23 -0.38 4.16 -6.37
CA ALA A 23 -0.42 3.34 -7.58
C ALA A 23 -0.91 1.92 -7.30
N ILE A 24 -0.49 1.31 -6.19
CA ILE A 24 -0.94 -0.03 -5.79
C ILE A 24 -2.42 -0.03 -5.42
N PHE A 25 -2.86 0.90 -4.56
CA PHE A 25 -4.25 0.98 -4.12
C PHE A 25 -5.20 1.24 -5.28
N ASP A 26 -4.85 2.16 -6.17
CA ASP A 26 -5.63 2.41 -7.39
C ASP A 26 -5.65 1.19 -8.33
N THR A 27 -4.57 0.40 -8.36
CA THR A 27 -4.52 -0.83 -9.17
C THR A 27 -5.37 -1.96 -8.59
N VAL A 28 -5.32 -2.17 -7.26
CA VAL A 28 -5.96 -3.30 -6.59
C VAL A 28 -7.42 -3.01 -6.22
N LEU A 29 -7.72 -1.76 -5.86
CA LEU A 29 -9.03 -1.24 -5.49
C LEU A 29 -9.34 0.02 -6.33
N PRO A 30 -9.57 -0.14 -7.65
CA PRO A 30 -9.79 1.01 -8.53
C PRO A 30 -10.99 1.84 -8.09
N SER A 31 -10.77 3.16 -8.05
CA SER A 31 -11.83 4.12 -7.72
C SER A 31 -12.99 3.99 -8.70
N GLY A 32 -14.22 3.90 -8.19
CA GLY A 32 -15.44 3.80 -9.00
C GLY A 32 -15.69 2.42 -9.63
N ALA A 33 -14.94 1.38 -9.25
CA ALA A 33 -15.17 0.03 -9.78
C ALA A 33 -16.53 -0.56 -9.40
N GLN A 34 -17.05 -0.23 -8.20
CA GLN A 34 -18.44 -0.47 -7.81
C GLN A 34 -18.98 0.68 -6.97
N ALA A 35 -20.27 0.97 -7.10
CA ALA A 35 -20.95 1.95 -6.23
C ALA A 35 -20.86 1.47 -4.77
N GLY A 36 -20.27 2.30 -3.90
CA GLY A 36 -20.06 1.98 -2.48
C GLY A 36 -18.72 1.33 -2.13
N THR A 37 -17.89 0.95 -3.10
CA THR A 37 -16.56 0.35 -2.85
C THR A 37 -15.39 1.32 -3.05
N SER A 38 -15.62 2.55 -3.49
CA SER A 38 -14.56 3.56 -3.68
C SER A 38 -14.03 4.05 -2.33
N GLY A 39 -12.93 3.49 -1.85
CA GLY A 39 -12.18 4.09 -0.75
C GLY A 39 -11.57 5.40 -1.21
N ASP A 40 -11.58 6.43 -0.37
CA ASP A 40 -10.84 7.64 -0.71
C ASP A 40 -9.34 7.32 -0.59
N LEU A 41 -8.61 7.49 -1.69
CA LEU A 41 -7.21 7.07 -1.79
C LEU A 41 -6.33 7.74 -0.69
N PRO A 42 -6.46 9.06 -0.42
CA PRO A 42 -5.90 9.72 0.76
C PRO A 42 -6.21 9.02 2.10
N GLU A 43 -7.47 8.66 2.36
CA GLU A 43 -7.86 8.00 3.62
C GLU A 43 -7.22 6.61 3.75
N MET A 44 -7.15 5.86 2.65
CA MET A 44 -6.51 4.54 2.64
C MET A 44 -5.00 4.65 2.88
N VAL A 45 -4.33 5.64 2.28
CA VAL A 45 -2.91 5.92 2.54
C VAL A 45 -2.70 6.28 4.01
N ALA A 46 -3.53 7.14 4.58
CA ALA A 46 -3.46 7.51 5.99
C ALA A 46 -3.72 6.31 6.92
N ALA A 47 -4.71 5.46 6.59
CA ALA A 47 -4.99 4.23 7.34
C ALA A 47 -3.84 3.22 7.27
N HIS A 48 -3.15 3.12 6.13
CA HIS A 48 -1.96 2.29 6.00
C HIS A 48 -0.81 2.84 6.86
N GLN A 49 -0.58 4.15 6.84
CA GLN A 49 0.47 4.78 7.64
C GLN A 49 0.23 4.58 9.14
N SER A 50 -1.00 4.81 9.61
CA SER A 50 -1.35 4.59 11.03
C SER A 50 -1.23 3.13 11.46
N LEU A 51 -1.45 2.18 10.54
CA LEU A 51 -1.18 0.75 10.78
C LEU A 51 0.33 0.50 10.95
N LEU A 52 1.18 1.07 10.08
CA LEU A 52 2.62 0.89 10.15
C LEU A 52 3.23 1.49 11.42
N GLU A 53 2.71 2.62 11.91
CA GLU A 53 3.14 3.27 13.15
C GLU A 53 2.92 2.40 14.39
N ARG A 54 2.01 1.42 14.32
CA ARG A 54 1.70 0.47 15.41
C ARG A 54 2.58 -0.77 15.39
N LEU A 55 3.34 -0.98 14.32
CA LEU A 55 4.23 -2.13 14.17
C LEU A 55 5.63 -1.81 14.69
N PRO A 56 6.40 -2.81 15.14
CA PRO A 56 7.83 -2.60 15.39
C PRO A 56 8.51 -2.05 14.14
N SER A 57 9.43 -1.11 14.31
CA SER A 57 10.07 -0.35 13.20
C SER A 57 10.70 -1.26 12.14
N SER A 58 11.24 -2.42 12.54
CA SER A 58 11.78 -3.44 11.63
C SER A 58 10.72 -4.01 10.68
N HIS A 59 9.52 -4.31 11.18
CA HIS A 59 8.41 -4.84 10.39
C HIS A 59 7.80 -3.77 9.50
N ALA A 60 7.62 -2.56 10.04
CA ALA A 60 7.15 -1.43 9.25
C ALA A 60 8.07 -1.13 8.07
N GLY A 61 9.40 -1.13 8.29
CA GLY A 61 10.40 -0.94 7.24
C GLY A 61 10.32 -2.00 6.14
N LEU A 62 10.11 -3.27 6.49
CA LEU A 62 9.96 -4.36 5.52
C LEU A 62 8.69 -4.22 4.68
N ILE A 63 7.57 -3.80 5.28
CA ILE A 63 6.31 -3.58 4.55
C ILE A 63 6.47 -2.41 3.57
N ARG A 64 7.06 -1.29 4.01
CA ARG A 64 7.35 -0.13 3.14
C ARG A 64 8.20 -0.53 1.94
N LEU A 65 9.32 -1.22 2.22
CA LEU A 65 10.21 -1.72 1.17
C LEU A 65 9.48 -2.67 0.23
N GLY A 66 8.67 -3.58 0.76
CA GLY A 66 7.86 -4.53 -0.01
C GLY A 66 6.88 -3.84 -0.96
N MET A 67 6.18 -2.79 -0.50
CA MET A 67 5.24 -2.02 -1.32
C MET A 67 5.98 -1.25 -2.43
N VAL A 68 7.08 -0.56 -2.11
CA VAL A 68 7.90 0.14 -3.11
C VAL A 68 8.48 -0.84 -4.12
N ALA A 69 9.05 -1.96 -3.65
CA ALA A 69 9.60 -3.00 -4.51
C ALA A 69 8.53 -3.61 -5.41
N ALA A 70 7.32 -3.88 -4.89
CA ALA A 70 6.21 -4.38 -5.70
C ALA A 70 5.82 -3.38 -6.80
N ALA A 71 5.74 -2.09 -6.48
CA ALA A 71 5.38 -1.06 -7.46
C ALA A 71 6.41 -0.90 -8.59
N ILE A 72 7.68 -1.21 -8.33
CA ILE A 72 8.77 -1.11 -9.31
C ILE A 72 8.97 -2.42 -10.08
N LEU A 73 9.01 -3.55 -9.38
CA LEU A 73 9.45 -4.82 -9.94
C LEU A 73 8.33 -5.62 -10.61
N LEU A 74 7.07 -5.50 -10.15
CA LEU A 74 5.97 -6.30 -10.70
C LEU A 74 5.78 -6.12 -12.22
N PRO A 75 5.74 -4.91 -12.78
CA PRO A 75 5.61 -4.74 -14.23
C PRO A 75 6.78 -5.35 -15.01
N ILE A 76 7.98 -5.30 -14.45
CA ILE A 76 9.19 -5.89 -15.06
C ILE A 76 9.04 -7.41 -15.08
N MET A 77 8.66 -8.01 -13.96
CA MET A 77 8.55 -9.46 -13.83
C MET A 77 7.37 -10.06 -14.61
N ILE A 78 6.25 -9.33 -14.71
CA ILE A 78 5.02 -9.83 -15.34
C ILE A 78 4.92 -9.45 -16.81
N MET A 79 5.28 -8.21 -17.18
CA MET A 79 5.12 -7.68 -18.54
C MET A 79 6.44 -7.57 -19.31
N GLY A 80 7.59 -7.78 -18.65
CA GLY A 80 8.91 -7.61 -19.28
C GLY A 80 9.24 -6.16 -19.62
N ARG A 81 8.50 -5.18 -19.08
CA ARG A 81 8.65 -3.76 -19.42
C ARG A 81 9.40 -3.01 -18.31
N PRO A 82 10.44 -2.20 -18.65
CA PRO A 82 11.16 -1.39 -17.67
C PRO A 82 10.38 -0.11 -17.28
N ARG A 83 9.10 -0.28 -16.91
CA ARG A 83 8.22 0.78 -16.41
C ARG A 83 7.72 0.39 -15.02
N THR A 84 7.57 1.34 -14.11
CA THR A 84 6.96 1.10 -12.79
C THR A 84 5.45 1.20 -12.88
N LEU A 85 4.69 0.69 -11.89
CA LEU A 85 3.23 0.82 -11.84
C LEU A 85 2.76 2.28 -11.96
N MET A 86 3.56 3.21 -11.44
CA MET A 86 3.28 4.65 -11.46
C MET A 86 3.28 5.22 -12.88
N GLY A 87 4.05 4.61 -13.80
CA GLY A 87 4.15 5.02 -15.19
C GLY A 87 3.27 4.21 -16.16
N LEU A 88 2.43 3.30 -15.64
CA LEU A 88 1.51 2.49 -16.43
C LEU A 88 0.13 3.14 -16.53
N THR A 89 -0.52 2.98 -17.68
CA THR A 89 -1.96 3.29 -17.82
C THR A 89 -2.80 2.34 -16.98
N LYS A 90 -4.08 2.68 -16.74
CA LYS A 90 -4.99 1.82 -15.97
C LYS A 90 -5.09 0.41 -16.56
N GLU A 91 -5.24 0.31 -17.88
CA GLU A 91 -5.36 -0.94 -18.62
C GLU A 91 -4.06 -1.76 -18.57
N GLU A 92 -2.90 -1.08 -18.50
CA GLU A 92 -1.60 -1.73 -18.29
C GLU A 92 -1.47 -2.29 -16.86
N ARG A 93 -1.92 -1.53 -15.86
CA ARG A 93 -1.93 -1.99 -14.45
C ARG A 93 -2.86 -3.18 -14.25
N GLU A 94 -4.06 -3.15 -14.84
CA GLU A 94 -5.02 -4.26 -14.81
C GLU A 94 -4.42 -5.53 -15.44
N ARG A 95 -3.76 -5.42 -16.60
CA ARG A 95 -3.07 -6.55 -17.23
C ARG A 95 -1.92 -7.08 -16.37
N CYS A 96 -1.16 -6.19 -15.73
CA CYS A 96 -0.10 -6.57 -14.79
C CYS A 96 -0.69 -7.38 -13.61
N LEU A 97 -1.79 -6.92 -13.03
CA LEU A 97 -2.46 -7.61 -11.93
C LEU A 97 -3.06 -8.96 -12.36
N ALA A 98 -3.69 -9.02 -13.52
CA ALA A 98 -4.21 -10.27 -14.09
C ALA A 98 -3.08 -11.28 -14.34
N GLY A 99 -1.96 -10.82 -14.89
CA GLY A 99 -0.76 -11.63 -15.09
C GLY A 99 -0.16 -12.14 -13.77
N LEU A 100 -0.20 -11.32 -12.71
CA LEU A 100 0.27 -11.71 -11.38
C LEU A 100 -0.56 -12.86 -10.79
N VAL A 101 -1.88 -12.81 -10.89
CA VAL A 101 -2.80 -13.82 -10.37
C VAL A 101 -2.71 -15.13 -11.17
N GLY A 102 -2.54 -15.04 -12.49
CA GLY A 102 -2.40 -16.18 -13.39
C GLY A 102 -0.99 -16.77 -13.47
N HIS A 103 -0.01 -16.20 -12.78
CA HIS A 103 1.39 -16.56 -13.00
C HIS A 103 1.72 -17.99 -12.56
N ARG A 104 2.50 -18.72 -13.38
CA ARG A 104 2.93 -20.10 -13.08
C ARG A 104 3.73 -20.21 -11.78
N TYR A 105 4.51 -19.18 -11.45
CA TYR A 105 5.33 -19.14 -10.24
C TYR A 105 4.47 -18.77 -9.04
N TYR A 106 4.37 -19.67 -8.07
CA TYR A 106 3.54 -19.51 -6.87
C TYR A 106 3.92 -18.28 -6.04
N GLY A 107 5.22 -17.97 -5.91
CA GLY A 107 5.66 -16.80 -5.15
C GLY A 107 5.12 -15.47 -5.71
N LEU A 108 5.00 -15.35 -7.04
CA LEU A 108 4.41 -14.16 -7.66
C LEU A 108 2.91 -14.06 -7.36
N ARG A 109 2.18 -15.18 -7.39
CA ARG A 109 0.78 -15.20 -6.97
C ARG A 109 0.61 -14.79 -5.51
N GLN A 110 1.51 -15.22 -4.63
CA GLN A 110 1.50 -14.84 -3.21
C GLN A 110 1.70 -13.34 -3.01
N ILE A 111 2.51 -12.67 -3.84
CA ILE A 111 2.60 -11.19 -3.82
C ILE A 111 1.23 -10.58 -4.11
N GLY A 112 0.49 -11.09 -5.10
CA GLY A 112 -0.87 -10.60 -5.40
C GLY A 112 -1.84 -10.75 -4.22
N VAL A 113 -1.76 -11.87 -3.48
CA VAL A 113 -2.55 -12.09 -2.26
C VAL A 113 -2.13 -11.12 -1.15
N ALA A 114 -0.82 -10.96 -0.92
CA ALA A 114 -0.29 -10.04 0.07
C ALA A 114 -0.71 -8.59 -0.22
N LEU A 115 -0.65 -8.15 -1.47
CA LEU A 115 -1.12 -6.82 -1.88
C LEU A 115 -2.61 -6.66 -1.59
N LYS A 116 -3.46 -7.65 -1.91
CA LYS A 116 -4.88 -7.61 -1.57
C LYS A 116 -5.12 -7.50 -0.07
N LEU A 117 -4.35 -8.22 0.74
CA LEU A 117 -4.45 -8.14 2.20
C LEU A 117 -4.10 -6.75 2.70
N VAL A 118 -2.97 -6.17 2.25
CA VAL A 118 -2.57 -4.81 2.64
C VAL A 118 -3.60 -3.78 2.19
N CYS A 119 -4.08 -3.87 0.94
CA CYS A 119 -5.10 -2.98 0.41
C CYS A 119 -6.43 -3.12 1.17
N GLY A 120 -6.83 -4.35 1.51
CA GLY A 120 -8.04 -4.61 2.29
C GLY A 120 -7.95 -4.05 3.71
N LEU A 121 -6.82 -4.22 4.39
CA LEU A 121 -6.59 -3.62 5.70
C LEU A 121 -6.65 -2.09 5.66
N ALA A 122 -6.00 -1.48 4.66
CA ALA A 122 -6.05 -0.03 4.46
C ALA A 122 -7.48 0.45 4.14
N TYR A 123 -8.20 -0.28 3.29
CA TYR A 123 -9.59 0.00 2.94
C TYR A 123 -10.52 -0.03 4.16
N PHE A 124 -10.49 -1.08 4.96
CA PHE A 124 -11.31 -1.19 6.17
C PHE A 124 -10.82 -0.33 7.34
N GLY A 125 -9.59 0.18 7.27
CA GLY A 125 -9.05 1.18 8.19
C GLY A 125 -9.52 2.61 7.86
N ALA A 126 -9.93 2.89 6.62
CA ALA A 126 -10.35 4.22 6.20
C ALA A 126 -11.69 4.65 6.85
N PRO A 127 -11.75 5.78 7.59
CA PRO A 127 -12.95 6.20 8.31
C PRO A 127 -14.19 6.41 7.43
N GLY A 128 -14.01 6.98 6.23
CA GLY A 128 -15.10 7.21 5.28
C GLY A 128 -15.64 5.91 4.69
N VAL A 129 -14.80 4.89 4.55
CA VAL A 129 -15.24 3.52 4.17
C VAL A 129 -16.04 2.90 5.31
N ARG A 130 -15.52 2.95 6.55
CA ARG A 130 -16.20 2.36 7.72
C ARG A 130 -17.58 2.96 7.94
N SER A 131 -17.68 4.29 7.87
CA SER A 131 -18.94 5.03 8.00
C SER A 131 -19.97 4.60 6.95
N ARG A 132 -19.55 4.42 5.70
CA ARG A 132 -20.44 3.98 4.60
C ARG A 132 -20.97 2.56 4.78
N HIS A 133 -20.20 1.68 5.41
CA HIS A 133 -20.59 0.30 5.68
C HIS A 133 -21.22 0.09 7.06
N GLY A 134 -21.50 1.17 7.81
CA GLY A 134 -22.07 1.07 9.17
C GLY A 134 -21.15 0.36 10.16
N LEU A 135 -19.85 0.32 9.88
CA LEU A 135 -18.85 -0.27 10.78
C LEU A 135 -18.55 0.70 11.93
N PRO A 136 -18.30 0.19 13.15
CA PRO A 136 -17.90 1.05 14.26
C PRO A 136 -16.63 1.82 13.89
N PRO A 137 -16.37 3.01 14.45
CA PRO A 137 -15.08 3.68 14.25
C PRO A 137 -13.95 2.73 14.62
N SER A 138 -12.83 2.77 13.88
CA SER A 138 -11.66 2.01 14.29
C SER A 138 -11.33 2.46 15.71
N ARG A 139 -11.34 1.54 16.68
CA ARG A 139 -10.76 1.83 17.99
C ARG A 139 -9.33 2.30 17.71
N ASP A 140 -9.03 3.56 17.98
CA ASP A 140 -7.70 3.87 18.42
C ASP A 140 -7.52 3.10 19.72
N PRO A 141 -6.68 2.04 19.76
CA PRO A 141 -6.13 1.70 21.04
C PRO A 141 -5.38 2.97 21.45
N GLY A 142 -5.74 3.56 22.59
CA GLY A 142 -4.91 4.59 23.21
C GLY A 142 -3.46 4.12 23.29
N PRO A 143 -2.50 5.03 23.53
CA PRO A 143 -1.08 4.69 23.58
C PRO A 143 -0.91 3.39 24.35
N ALA A 144 -0.20 2.43 23.73
CA ALA A 144 0.01 1.09 24.24
C ALA A 144 0.16 1.17 25.76
N ALA A 145 -0.78 0.57 26.49
CA ALA A 145 -0.79 0.61 27.94
C ALA A 145 0.64 0.29 28.42
N GLU A 146 1.31 1.31 28.94
CA GLU A 146 2.60 1.17 29.60
C GLU A 146 2.41 0.15 30.71
N GLY A 147 3.21 -0.91 30.68
CA GLY A 147 3.38 -1.83 31.80
C GLY A 147 2.18 -2.74 32.06
N ILE A 148 2.25 -3.96 31.51
CA ILE A 148 1.77 -5.11 32.26
C ILE A 148 2.98 -5.60 33.07
N PRO A 149 2.90 -5.65 34.42
CA PRO A 149 4.00 -6.05 35.31
C PRO A 149 4.40 -7.52 35.14
#